data_AF-A0A640W8U1-F1
#
_entry.id   AF-A0A640W8U1-F1
#
_cell.length_a   1.000
_cell.length_b   1.000
_cell.length_c   1.000
_cell.angle_alpha   90.00
_cell.angle_beta   90.00
_cell.angle_gamma   90.00
#
_symmetry.space_group_name_H-M   'P 1'
#
loop_
_entity.id
_entity.type
_entity.pdbx_description
1 polymer ?
#
loop_
_entity_poly.entity_id
_entity_poly.type
_entity_poly.pdbx_seq_one_letter_code
_entity_poly.pdbx_strand_id
1 'polypeptide(L)'
;MKKFIVVAISILLLLPSSLQSRNFGEETKLPSKEDIIGFLNAIQQKSKNFFSGKGNIAEDLVLFSNDMKNASLVDALEKFYEINGINYDVSSIQSFLNESNMPEDVQNSIALLLYTYVNASMNPNKVEAAFLIAYAIKETGYYLNKFMLNETIFGPYGKIAFGGKHDDIYSNYSFVIDFDGNDEYQKCLFIVDLKGNDKYIEMVAINDTYITIDENGNDAYTNACYSINGSYYLFDLNGNDTYVQKICSSYEDGYAFLLDFDGNDVYRGMNETQAFSRDSISILIDFNGDDCYYGNDYCQASSVGGDAVLIDFTGSDTFIAASRSQAYATGGGIQAVKGFAILINFAGSDMYVAANYSQGYASSFGFALLLDFLGDDSYSSRTFSQASSTAMGAAAFIDSDGLNKFKHGSFCQGYMLGGLSLFMNNFEMNGNEKLLEMINKLDFNFGNLFG
;
A
#
# COMPACT_ATOMS: atom_id res chain seq x y z
N MET A 1 12.89 -9.23 -5.26
CA MET A 1 14.14 -8.55 -4.81
C MET A 1 14.60 -7.38 -5.69
N LYS A 2 15.16 -7.55 -6.91
CA LYS A 2 15.65 -6.38 -7.73
C LYS A 2 14.57 -5.37 -8.13
N LYS A 3 13.31 -5.81 -8.23
CA LYS A 3 12.20 -4.93 -8.58
C LYS A 3 11.59 -4.22 -7.39
N PHE A 4 11.82 -4.60 -6.14
CA PHE A 4 11.00 -4.11 -5.01
C PHE A 4 11.60 -2.90 -4.29
N ILE A 5 12.90 -2.91 -3.99
CA ILE A 5 13.62 -1.69 -3.58
C ILE A 5 13.71 -0.72 -4.75
N VAL A 6 13.89 -1.24 -5.97
CA VAL A 6 13.74 -0.43 -7.18
C VAL A 6 12.29 -0.01 -7.39
N VAL A 7 11.24 -0.67 -6.90
CA VAL A 7 9.85 -0.18 -7.02
C VAL A 7 9.57 0.85 -5.94
N ALA A 8 10.02 0.70 -4.69
CA ALA A 8 9.94 1.77 -3.70
C ALA A 8 10.73 3.02 -4.15
N ILE A 9 11.96 2.82 -4.63
CA ILE A 9 12.81 3.88 -5.20
C ILE A 9 12.29 4.33 -6.58
N SER A 10 11.64 3.48 -7.38
CA SER A 10 11.04 3.89 -8.67
C SER A 10 9.73 4.62 -8.45
N ILE A 11 8.92 4.28 -7.45
CA ILE A 11 7.76 5.07 -7.01
C ILE A 11 8.26 6.47 -6.59
N LEU A 12 9.39 6.52 -5.87
CA LEU A 12 10.11 7.77 -5.55
C LEU A 12 10.71 8.48 -6.78
N LEU A 13 11.13 7.76 -7.84
CA LEU A 13 11.73 8.30 -9.08
C LEU A 13 10.74 8.49 -10.25
N LEU A 14 9.50 8.01 -10.15
CA LEU A 14 8.44 8.10 -11.16
C LEU A 14 7.63 9.41 -11.03
N LEU A 15 7.91 10.23 -10.00
CA LEU A 15 7.54 11.63 -9.98
C LEU A 15 8.41 12.41 -10.99
N PRO A 16 7.83 13.30 -11.81
CA PRO A 16 8.39 13.65 -13.12
C PRO A 16 9.86 14.09 -13.12
N SER A 17 10.55 13.51 -14.09
CA SER A 17 11.93 13.66 -14.51
C SER A 17 12.37 15.11 -14.74
N SER A 18 13.16 15.65 -13.80
CA SER A 18 14.04 16.79 -14.10
C SER A 18 15.50 16.58 -13.69
N LEU A 19 15.89 15.34 -13.35
CA LEU A 19 17.28 14.97 -13.09
C LEU A 19 17.79 13.91 -14.07
N GLN A 20 17.62 14.17 -15.36
CA GLN A 20 18.50 13.59 -16.39
C GLN A 20 19.22 14.72 -17.13
N SER A 21 20.31 15.19 -16.52
CA SER A 21 21.54 15.59 -17.22
C SER A 21 22.53 16.18 -16.21
N ARG A 22 23.27 15.32 -15.51
CA ARG A 22 24.57 15.73 -14.96
C ARG A 22 25.61 14.68 -15.30
N ASN A 23 26.69 15.15 -15.91
CA ASN A 23 27.85 14.37 -16.29
C ASN A 23 28.39 13.65 -15.04
N PHE A 24 28.61 12.34 -15.17
CA PHE A 24 29.27 11.50 -14.15
C PHE A 24 30.76 11.85 -14.08
N GLY A 25 31.09 12.96 -13.41
CA GLY A 25 32.47 13.44 -13.26
C GLY A 25 32.73 14.31 -12.02
N GLU A 26 31.74 14.55 -11.16
CA GLU A 26 31.93 15.28 -9.90
C GLU A 26 31.49 14.41 -8.73
N GLU A 27 32.24 14.47 -7.62
CA GLU A 27 31.91 13.81 -6.35
C GLU A 27 30.45 14.07 -5.99
N THR A 28 29.64 13.00 -6.00
CA THR A 28 28.24 13.08 -5.62
C THR A 28 28.17 13.30 -4.11
N LYS A 29 28.04 14.56 -3.70
CA LYS A 29 27.59 14.88 -2.34
C LYS A 29 26.21 14.26 -2.13
N LEU A 30 26.03 13.59 -1.00
CA LEU A 30 24.71 13.12 -0.56
C LEU A 30 23.76 14.34 -0.41
N PRO A 31 22.43 14.14 -0.57
CA PRO A 31 21.44 15.18 -0.32
C PRO A 31 21.60 15.75 1.10
N SER A 32 21.47 17.07 1.25
CA SER A 32 21.35 17.72 2.55
C SER A 32 20.00 17.43 3.21
N LYS A 33 19.88 17.71 4.52
CA LYS A 33 18.59 17.63 5.23
C LYS A 33 17.54 18.50 4.55
N GLU A 34 17.91 19.69 4.10
CA GLU A 34 17.03 20.59 3.35
C GLU A 34 16.61 20.00 1.99
N ASP A 35 17.50 19.27 1.30
CA ASP A 35 17.16 18.59 0.04
C ASP A 35 16.14 17.46 0.26
N ILE A 36 16.27 16.70 1.36
CA ILE A 36 15.31 15.64 1.73
C ILE A 36 13.97 16.26 2.12
N ILE A 37 13.96 17.29 2.97
CA ILE A 37 12.73 18.01 3.32
C ILE A 37 12.07 18.60 2.06
N GLY A 38 12.85 19.21 1.16
CA GLY A 38 12.35 19.73 -0.10
C GLY A 38 11.77 18.63 -0.99
N PHE A 39 12.39 17.46 -1.02
CA PHE A 39 11.90 16.28 -1.73
C PHE A 39 10.60 15.75 -1.15
N LEU A 40 10.50 15.59 0.17
CA LEU A 40 9.28 15.13 0.86
C LEU A 40 8.11 16.10 0.62
N ASN A 41 8.35 17.41 0.78
CA ASN A 41 7.36 18.43 0.43
C ASN A 41 6.93 18.36 -1.05
N ALA A 42 7.86 18.06 -1.96
CA ALA A 42 7.54 17.91 -3.38
C ALA A 42 6.76 16.62 -3.66
N ILE A 43 7.04 15.52 -2.95
CA ILE A 43 6.22 14.29 -2.99
C ILE A 43 4.81 14.64 -2.53
N GLN A 44 4.66 15.25 -1.34
CA GLN A 44 3.37 15.59 -0.76
C GLN A 44 2.55 16.50 -1.68
N GLN A 45 3.15 17.55 -2.25
CA GLN A 45 2.45 18.41 -3.20
C GLN A 45 2.08 17.67 -4.49
N LYS A 46 2.94 16.78 -4.98
CA LYS A 46 2.64 16.00 -6.19
C LYS A 46 1.59 14.92 -5.92
N SER A 47 1.59 14.27 -4.74
CA SER A 47 0.62 13.25 -4.36
C SER A 47 -0.78 13.84 -4.21
N LYS A 48 -0.92 14.98 -3.49
CA LYS A 48 -2.20 15.70 -3.40
C LYS A 48 -2.77 16.12 -4.76
N ASN A 49 -1.89 16.38 -5.74
CA ASN A 49 -2.31 16.72 -7.10
C ASN A 49 -2.39 15.50 -8.04
N PHE A 50 -1.93 14.31 -7.65
CA PHE A 50 -1.81 13.17 -8.55
C PHE A 50 -3.18 12.69 -9.03
N PHE A 51 -4.15 12.58 -8.12
CA PHE A 51 -5.55 12.24 -8.44
C PHE A 51 -6.39 13.45 -8.83
N SER A 52 -5.76 14.62 -9.03
CA SER A 52 -6.45 15.83 -9.42
C SER A 52 -6.33 16.09 -10.92
N GLY A 53 -7.38 16.69 -11.49
CA GLY A 53 -7.36 17.17 -12.87
C GLY A 53 -8.16 16.30 -13.84
N LYS A 54 -8.31 16.82 -15.07
CA LYS A 54 -9.14 16.18 -16.09
C LYS A 54 -8.33 15.09 -16.81
N GLY A 55 -8.75 13.84 -16.66
CA GLY A 55 -8.14 12.70 -17.34
C GLY A 55 -8.48 12.60 -18.84
N ASN A 56 -7.69 11.81 -19.58
CA ASN A 56 -7.83 11.52 -21.01
C ASN A 56 -8.54 10.17 -21.26
N ILE A 57 -9.74 10.03 -20.66
CA ILE A 57 -10.53 8.81 -20.61
C ILE A 57 -10.66 8.10 -21.97
N ALA A 58 -10.88 8.83 -23.06
CA ALA A 58 -11.12 8.23 -24.37
C ALA A 58 -9.88 7.48 -24.92
N GLU A 59 -8.67 8.03 -24.73
CA GLU A 59 -7.43 7.36 -25.12
C GLU A 59 -7.14 6.17 -24.20
N ASP A 60 -7.39 6.33 -22.90
CA ASP A 60 -7.14 5.28 -21.91
C ASP A 60 -8.09 4.09 -22.06
N LEU A 61 -9.35 4.32 -22.45
CA LEU A 61 -10.31 3.27 -22.76
C LEU A 61 -9.84 2.37 -23.91
N VAL A 62 -9.26 2.97 -24.96
CA VAL A 62 -8.68 2.20 -26.09
C VAL A 62 -7.52 1.34 -25.59
N LEU A 63 -6.68 1.87 -24.72
CA LEU A 63 -5.54 1.14 -24.15
C LEU A 63 -6.00 -0.03 -23.25
N PHE A 64 -6.94 0.21 -22.33
CA PHE A 64 -7.35 -0.77 -21.33
C PHE A 64 -8.29 -1.85 -21.87
N SER A 65 -9.13 -1.51 -22.86
CA SER A 65 -9.99 -2.49 -23.53
C SER A 65 -9.20 -3.46 -24.42
N ASN A 66 -8.02 -3.04 -24.89
CA ASN A 66 -7.30 -3.63 -26.02
C ASN A 66 -8.13 -3.63 -27.33
N ASP A 67 -9.13 -2.74 -27.45
CA ASP A 67 -9.93 -2.56 -28.67
C ASP A 67 -9.66 -1.20 -29.32
N MET A 68 -9.28 -1.25 -30.60
CA MET A 68 -9.00 -0.06 -31.41
C MET A 68 -10.27 0.64 -31.91
N LYS A 69 -11.47 0.15 -31.58
CA LYS A 69 -12.76 0.76 -31.90
C LYS A 69 -13.50 1.08 -30.62
N ASN A 70 -13.60 2.38 -30.29
CA ASN A 70 -14.42 2.99 -29.23
C ASN A 70 -15.08 2.00 -28.26
N ALA A 71 -14.38 1.65 -27.18
CA ALA A 71 -14.96 0.85 -26.10
C ALA A 71 -16.04 1.65 -25.34
N SER A 72 -17.20 1.04 -25.12
CA SER A 72 -18.31 1.63 -24.37
C SER A 72 -18.52 0.96 -23.00
N LEU A 73 -19.35 1.57 -22.14
CA LEU A 73 -19.76 0.94 -20.89
C LEU A 73 -20.54 -0.37 -21.10
N VAL A 74 -21.28 -0.50 -22.20
CA VAL A 74 -21.96 -1.75 -22.54
C VAL A 74 -20.90 -2.84 -22.78
N ASP A 75 -19.90 -2.57 -23.62
CA ASP A 75 -18.84 -3.53 -23.94
C ASP A 75 -18.04 -3.95 -22.68
N ALA A 76 -17.80 -3.00 -21.77
CA ALA A 76 -17.12 -3.28 -20.51
C ALA A 76 -17.94 -4.20 -19.60
N LEU A 77 -19.26 -3.96 -19.51
CA LEU A 77 -20.19 -4.78 -18.73
C LEU A 77 -20.35 -6.19 -19.32
N GLU A 78 -20.45 -6.30 -20.65
CA GLU A 78 -20.48 -7.60 -21.33
C GLU A 78 -19.23 -8.42 -20.99
N LYS A 79 -18.04 -7.85 -21.18
CA LYS A 79 -16.77 -8.52 -20.86
C LYS A 79 -16.68 -8.90 -19.38
N PHE A 80 -17.15 -8.04 -18.48
CA PHE A 80 -17.22 -8.34 -17.06
C PHE A 80 -18.12 -9.55 -16.79
N TYR A 81 -19.34 -9.59 -17.35
CA TYR A 81 -20.25 -10.72 -17.16
C TYR A 81 -19.72 -12.02 -17.76
N GLU A 82 -19.12 -11.98 -18.95
CA GLU A 82 -18.50 -13.14 -19.60
C GLU A 82 -17.41 -13.77 -18.73
N ILE A 83 -16.49 -12.95 -18.21
CA ILE A 83 -15.36 -13.41 -17.40
C ILE A 83 -15.81 -14.00 -16.07
N ASN A 84 -16.88 -13.44 -15.50
CA ASN A 84 -17.47 -13.92 -14.24
C ASN A 84 -18.49 -15.05 -14.46
N GLY A 85 -18.68 -15.54 -15.69
CA GLY A 85 -19.61 -16.64 -16.00
C GLY A 85 -21.08 -16.30 -15.73
N ILE A 86 -21.45 -15.02 -15.82
CA ILE A 86 -22.82 -14.53 -15.61
C ILE A 86 -23.55 -14.53 -16.96
N ASN A 87 -24.66 -15.24 -17.05
CA ASN A 87 -25.52 -15.19 -18.24
C ASN A 87 -26.27 -13.86 -18.28
N TYR A 88 -26.09 -13.11 -19.37
CA TYR A 88 -26.65 -11.77 -19.53
C TYR A 88 -27.39 -11.61 -20.87
N ASP A 89 -28.15 -10.52 -20.96
CA ASP A 89 -28.87 -10.06 -22.13
C ASP A 89 -28.59 -8.57 -22.32
N VAL A 90 -28.18 -8.19 -23.53
CA VAL A 90 -27.76 -6.82 -23.85
C VAL A 90 -28.90 -5.82 -23.65
N SER A 91 -30.16 -6.20 -23.90
CA SER A 91 -31.30 -5.29 -23.72
C SER A 91 -31.53 -4.92 -22.25
N SER A 92 -31.27 -5.87 -21.34
CA SER A 92 -31.33 -5.64 -19.89
C SER A 92 -30.22 -4.69 -19.42
N ILE A 93 -28.99 -4.84 -19.96
CA ILE A 93 -27.88 -3.92 -19.71
C ILE A 93 -28.24 -2.51 -20.19
N GLN A 94 -28.75 -2.39 -21.42
CA GLN A 94 -29.13 -1.10 -21.98
C GLN A 94 -30.24 -0.42 -21.18
N SER A 95 -31.24 -1.18 -20.72
CA SER A 95 -32.31 -0.66 -19.86
C SER A 95 -31.76 -0.09 -18.55
N PHE A 96 -30.85 -0.83 -17.90
CA PHE A 96 -30.17 -0.39 -16.68
C PHE A 96 -29.36 0.90 -16.89
N LEU A 97 -28.57 1.00 -17.96
CA LEU A 97 -27.81 2.22 -18.26
C LEU A 97 -28.69 3.41 -18.65
N ASN A 98 -29.85 3.16 -19.28
CA ASN A 98 -30.80 4.23 -19.59
C ASN A 98 -31.47 4.79 -18.32
N GLU A 99 -31.65 3.95 -17.29
CA GLU A 99 -32.23 4.37 -16.00
C GLU A 99 -31.29 5.30 -15.23
N SER A 100 -29.97 5.07 -15.30
CA SER A 100 -28.98 5.90 -14.59
C SER A 100 -28.81 7.30 -15.17
N ASN A 101 -29.17 7.51 -16.44
CA ASN A 101 -29.08 8.80 -17.14
C ASN A 101 -27.71 9.48 -16.98
N MET A 102 -26.64 8.68 -16.93
CA MET A 102 -25.27 9.15 -16.73
C MET A 102 -24.74 9.84 -18.01
N PRO A 103 -24.04 10.99 -17.89
CA PRO A 103 -23.30 11.58 -19.01
C PRO A 103 -22.26 10.62 -19.59
N GLU A 104 -21.91 10.81 -20.87
CA GLU A 104 -20.95 9.96 -21.59
C GLU A 104 -19.59 9.88 -20.87
N ASP A 105 -19.05 11.00 -20.37
CA ASP A 105 -17.78 11.02 -19.65
C ASP A 105 -17.81 10.16 -18.36
N VAL A 106 -18.96 10.10 -17.67
CA VAL A 106 -19.16 9.28 -16.46
C VAL A 106 -19.26 7.82 -16.85
N GLN A 107 -20.02 7.51 -17.91
CA GLN A 107 -20.12 6.14 -18.43
C GLN A 107 -18.75 5.62 -18.85
N ASN A 108 -17.97 6.44 -19.54
CA ASN A 108 -16.62 6.11 -19.97
C ASN A 108 -15.66 5.92 -18.79
N SER A 109 -15.82 6.69 -17.71
CA SER A 109 -15.06 6.52 -16.47
C SER A 109 -15.37 5.18 -15.79
N ILE A 110 -16.66 4.82 -15.67
CA ILE A 110 -17.08 3.53 -15.12
C ILE A 110 -16.59 2.38 -16.00
N ALA A 111 -16.62 2.53 -17.32
CA ALA A 111 -16.09 1.54 -18.26
C ALA A 111 -14.59 1.31 -18.06
N LEU A 112 -13.81 2.39 -17.86
CA LEU A 112 -12.37 2.31 -17.60
C LEU A 112 -12.08 1.56 -16.30
N LEU A 113 -12.86 1.81 -15.25
CA LEU A 113 -12.75 1.10 -13.96
C LEU A 113 -13.11 -0.38 -14.07
N LEU A 114 -14.15 -0.73 -14.83
CA LEU A 114 -14.50 -2.14 -15.12
C LEU A 114 -13.37 -2.87 -15.85
N TYR A 115 -12.80 -2.27 -16.90
CA TYR A 115 -11.65 -2.87 -17.59
C TYR A 115 -10.43 -2.97 -16.68
N THR A 116 -10.22 -1.97 -15.81
CA THR A 116 -9.14 -1.99 -14.82
C THR A 116 -9.30 -3.17 -13.86
N TYR A 117 -10.50 -3.40 -13.32
CA TYR A 117 -10.79 -4.56 -12.47
C TYR A 117 -10.50 -5.87 -13.18
N VAL A 118 -10.99 -6.03 -14.41
CA VAL A 118 -10.74 -7.23 -15.24
C VAL A 118 -9.25 -7.44 -15.46
N ASN A 119 -8.54 -6.39 -15.88
CA ASN A 119 -7.11 -6.46 -16.18
C ASN A 119 -6.29 -6.77 -14.92
N ALA A 120 -6.57 -6.11 -13.79
CA ALA A 120 -5.91 -6.34 -12.51
C ALA A 120 -6.14 -7.76 -11.98
N SER A 121 -7.37 -8.28 -12.10
CA SER A 121 -7.73 -9.63 -11.66
C SER A 121 -6.99 -10.72 -12.44
N MET A 122 -6.75 -10.48 -13.74
CA MET A 122 -6.02 -11.41 -14.61
C MET A 122 -4.51 -11.19 -14.62
N ASN A 123 -4.00 -10.10 -14.03
CA ASN A 123 -2.59 -9.75 -14.11
C ASN A 123 -1.74 -10.64 -13.18
N PRO A 124 -0.77 -11.41 -13.71
CA PRO A 124 0.15 -12.16 -12.87
C PRO A 124 1.14 -11.26 -12.11
N ASN A 125 1.36 -10.03 -12.58
CA ASN A 125 2.22 -9.03 -11.95
C ASN A 125 1.37 -8.08 -11.08
N LYS A 126 1.30 -8.39 -9.79
CA LYS A 126 0.46 -7.65 -8.82
C LYS A 126 0.89 -6.20 -8.61
N VAL A 127 2.18 -5.89 -8.76
CA VAL A 127 2.69 -4.51 -8.69
C VAL A 127 2.21 -3.69 -9.89
N GLU A 128 2.23 -4.29 -11.08
CA GLU A 128 1.72 -3.63 -12.30
C GLU A 128 0.21 -3.42 -12.23
N ALA A 129 -0.53 -4.37 -11.64
CA ALA A 129 -1.94 -4.17 -11.36
C ALA A 129 -2.20 -2.98 -10.43
N ALA A 130 -1.42 -2.81 -9.35
CA ALA A 130 -1.54 -1.63 -8.48
C ALA A 130 -1.33 -0.31 -9.25
N PHE A 131 -0.36 -0.25 -10.16
CA PHE A 131 -0.15 0.93 -11.02
C PHE A 131 -1.31 1.19 -11.99
N LEU A 132 -1.87 0.14 -12.59
CA LEU A 132 -3.04 0.28 -13.47
C LEU A 132 -4.24 0.83 -12.70
N ILE A 133 -4.45 0.37 -11.47
CA ILE A 133 -5.52 0.86 -10.60
C ILE A 133 -5.30 2.32 -10.24
N ALA A 134 -4.12 2.69 -9.72
CA ALA A 134 -3.79 4.07 -9.38
C ALA A 134 -3.94 5.03 -10.58
N TYR A 135 -3.57 4.57 -11.78
CA TYR A 135 -3.77 5.33 -13.00
C TYR A 135 -5.26 5.51 -13.32
N ALA A 136 -6.07 4.45 -13.22
CA ALA A 136 -7.51 4.54 -13.45
C ALA A 136 -8.18 5.54 -12.48
N ILE A 137 -7.87 5.47 -11.17
CA ILE A 137 -8.39 6.43 -10.17
C ILE A 137 -8.12 7.86 -10.61
N LYS A 138 -6.87 8.16 -10.98
CA LYS A 138 -6.45 9.50 -11.45
C LYS A 138 -7.25 9.96 -12.66
N GLU A 139 -7.43 9.09 -13.65
CA GLU A 139 -8.09 9.49 -14.90
C GLU A 139 -9.59 9.70 -14.71
N THR A 140 -10.23 8.91 -13.82
CA THR A 140 -11.69 8.93 -13.62
C THR A 140 -12.18 9.93 -12.58
N GLY A 141 -11.40 10.22 -11.55
CA GLY A 141 -11.84 10.95 -10.35
C GLY A 141 -12.56 12.27 -10.66
N TYR A 142 -12.01 13.11 -11.56
CA TYR A 142 -12.63 14.39 -11.92
C TYR A 142 -14.06 14.28 -12.47
N TYR A 143 -14.35 13.25 -13.27
CA TYR A 143 -15.66 13.10 -13.91
C TYR A 143 -16.67 12.48 -12.93
N LEU A 144 -16.24 11.49 -12.15
CA LEU A 144 -17.08 10.83 -11.15
C LEU A 144 -17.51 11.82 -10.06
N ASN A 145 -16.58 12.61 -9.51
CA ASN A 145 -16.87 13.63 -8.48
C ASN A 145 -17.84 14.73 -8.91
N LYS A 146 -18.00 14.95 -10.22
CA LYS A 146 -18.92 15.97 -10.76
C LYS A 146 -20.30 15.44 -11.08
N PHE A 147 -20.50 14.15 -10.94
CA PHE A 147 -21.77 13.48 -11.11
C PHE A 147 -22.33 13.08 -9.75
N MET A 148 -23.66 13.01 -9.68
CA MET A 148 -24.38 12.59 -8.50
C MET A 148 -25.62 11.83 -8.96
N LEU A 149 -25.89 10.70 -8.31
CA LEU A 149 -27.11 9.93 -8.50
C LEU A 149 -28.06 10.22 -7.32
N ASN A 150 -29.36 10.37 -7.59
CA ASN A 150 -30.31 10.69 -6.51
C ASN A 150 -30.75 9.47 -5.70
N GLU A 151 -30.83 8.32 -6.35
CA GLU A 151 -31.33 7.07 -5.80
C GLU A 151 -30.42 5.97 -6.33
N THR A 152 -30.15 4.96 -5.50
CA THR A 152 -29.31 3.83 -5.87
C THR A 152 -29.99 2.98 -6.95
N ILE A 153 -29.22 2.61 -7.97
CA ILE A 153 -29.68 1.77 -9.08
C ILE A 153 -28.94 0.44 -9.05
N PHE A 154 -29.70 -0.64 -8.93
CA PHE A 154 -29.17 -1.98 -8.88
C PHE A 154 -29.13 -2.61 -10.27
N GLY A 155 -28.00 -3.23 -10.61
CA GLY A 155 -27.80 -3.90 -11.88
C GLY A 155 -28.71 -5.13 -12.05
N PRO A 156 -29.05 -5.49 -13.30
CA PRO A 156 -30.10 -6.47 -13.61
C PRO A 156 -29.82 -7.90 -13.12
N TYR A 157 -28.56 -8.21 -12.76
CA TYR A 157 -28.13 -9.54 -12.32
C TYR A 157 -27.66 -9.60 -10.87
N GLY A 158 -27.90 -8.54 -10.07
CA GLY A 158 -27.56 -8.51 -8.65
C GLY A 158 -26.05 -8.59 -8.36
N LYS A 159 -25.24 -8.07 -9.29
CA LYS A 159 -23.77 -8.08 -9.20
C LYS A 159 -23.15 -6.71 -9.28
N ILE A 160 -23.91 -5.72 -9.74
CA ILE A 160 -23.45 -4.35 -9.96
C ILE A 160 -24.42 -3.42 -9.25
N ALA A 161 -23.92 -2.35 -8.65
CA ALA A 161 -24.74 -1.26 -8.13
C ALA A 161 -24.09 0.09 -8.45
N PHE A 162 -24.92 1.10 -8.72
CA PHE A 162 -24.53 2.50 -8.76
C PHE A 162 -25.24 3.21 -7.61
N GLY A 163 -24.47 3.61 -6.60
CA GLY A 163 -24.94 4.20 -5.35
C GLY A 163 -25.46 5.62 -5.50
N GLY A 164 -26.27 6.03 -4.54
CA GLY A 164 -27.08 7.25 -4.58
C GLY A 164 -26.46 8.41 -3.81
N LYS A 165 -27.31 9.04 -2.99
CA LYS A 165 -26.94 10.06 -1.98
C LYS A 165 -27.39 9.65 -0.58
N HIS A 166 -27.85 8.41 -0.47
CA HIS A 166 -28.62 7.89 0.64
C HIS A 166 -27.84 6.70 1.18
N ASP A 167 -27.78 6.60 2.50
CA ASP A 167 -27.14 5.48 3.18
C ASP A 167 -27.80 4.14 2.76
N ASP A 168 -27.01 3.28 2.13
CA ASP A 168 -27.34 1.97 1.62
C ASP A 168 -26.44 0.88 2.22
N ILE A 169 -26.81 -0.38 1.97
CA ILE A 169 -26.04 -1.56 2.37
C ILE A 169 -25.80 -2.43 1.14
N TYR A 170 -24.53 -2.53 0.75
CA TYR A 170 -24.09 -3.35 -0.38
C TYR A 170 -23.51 -4.67 0.14
N SER A 171 -24.22 -5.77 -0.10
CA SER A 171 -23.79 -7.11 0.34
C SER A 171 -23.58 -8.07 -0.83
N ASN A 172 -22.35 -8.58 -1.00
CA ASN A 172 -21.96 -9.56 -2.04
C ASN A 172 -22.06 -9.03 -3.49
N TYR A 173 -21.85 -7.73 -3.69
CA TYR A 173 -21.73 -7.14 -5.02
C TYR A 173 -20.33 -7.36 -5.59
N SER A 174 -20.24 -7.51 -6.90
CA SER A 174 -18.95 -7.69 -7.58
C SER A 174 -18.38 -6.37 -8.10
N PHE A 175 -19.22 -5.34 -8.25
CA PHE A 175 -18.80 -4.01 -8.69
C PHE A 175 -19.77 -2.93 -8.17
N VAL A 176 -19.27 -1.98 -7.39
CA VAL A 176 -20.03 -0.86 -6.84
C VAL A 176 -19.31 0.44 -7.18
N ILE A 177 -20.05 1.41 -7.69
CA ILE A 177 -19.62 2.81 -7.78
C ILE A 177 -20.62 3.60 -6.94
N ASP A 178 -20.20 4.08 -5.78
CA ASP A 178 -21.01 4.94 -4.93
C ASP A 178 -20.59 6.40 -5.08
N PHE A 179 -21.56 7.31 -5.06
CA PHE A 179 -21.31 8.73 -5.31
C PHE A 179 -21.37 9.59 -4.04
N ASP A 180 -22.14 9.16 -3.02
CA ASP A 180 -22.36 9.86 -1.75
C ASP A 180 -23.25 9.01 -0.81
N GLY A 181 -23.02 9.09 0.49
CA GLY A 181 -23.86 8.44 1.50
C GLY A 181 -23.08 8.19 2.78
N ASN A 182 -23.60 7.37 3.69
CA ASN A 182 -22.79 6.74 4.75
C ASN A 182 -23.17 5.27 4.76
N ASP A 183 -22.50 4.53 3.91
CA ASP A 183 -22.85 3.23 3.40
C ASP A 183 -22.14 2.11 4.14
N GLU A 184 -22.67 0.89 4.01
CA GLU A 184 -22.02 -0.31 4.50
C GLU A 184 -21.74 -1.28 3.35
N TYR A 185 -20.46 -1.55 3.12
CA TYR A 185 -19.99 -2.50 2.12
C TYR A 185 -19.58 -3.82 2.78
N GLN A 186 -20.21 -4.92 2.38
CA GLN A 186 -19.90 -6.26 2.87
C GLN A 186 -19.60 -7.22 1.73
N LYS A 187 -18.40 -7.79 1.73
CA LYS A 187 -17.95 -8.80 0.72
C LYS A 187 -18.10 -8.31 -0.71
N CYS A 188 -17.78 -7.05 -0.94
CA CYS A 188 -17.80 -6.47 -2.28
C CYS A 188 -16.41 -6.63 -2.93
N LEU A 189 -16.35 -7.03 -4.21
CA LEU A 189 -15.08 -7.29 -4.88
C LEU A 189 -14.44 -6.03 -5.45
N PHE A 190 -15.23 -5.09 -5.95
CA PHE A 190 -14.75 -3.83 -6.48
C PHE A 190 -15.65 -2.71 -5.95
N ILE A 191 -15.06 -1.73 -5.28
CA ILE A 191 -15.75 -0.54 -4.76
C ILE A 191 -14.97 0.68 -5.24
N VAL A 192 -15.70 1.66 -5.76
CA VAL A 192 -15.28 3.06 -5.78
C VAL A 192 -16.31 3.81 -4.95
N ASP A 193 -15.88 4.31 -3.80
CA ASP A 193 -16.63 5.23 -2.96
C ASP A 193 -16.04 6.62 -3.15
N LEU A 194 -16.90 7.61 -3.36
CA LEU A 194 -16.46 8.98 -3.57
C LEU A 194 -16.60 9.83 -2.31
N LYS A 195 -17.58 9.56 -1.46
CA LYS A 195 -17.89 10.38 -0.28
C LYS A 195 -18.70 9.59 0.72
N GLY A 196 -18.36 9.80 1.98
CA GLY A 196 -19.24 9.45 3.08
C GLY A 196 -18.51 9.38 4.40
N ASN A 197 -19.07 8.65 5.35
CA ASN A 197 -18.31 8.09 6.47
C ASN A 197 -18.80 6.65 6.60
N ASP A 198 -18.16 5.79 5.84
CA ASP A 198 -18.62 4.51 5.39
C ASP A 198 -18.01 3.39 6.22
N LYS A 199 -18.55 2.18 6.02
CA LYS A 199 -18.06 0.99 6.70
C LYS A 199 -17.75 -0.12 5.72
N TYR A 200 -16.51 -0.60 5.78
CA TYR A 200 -16.02 -1.69 4.97
C TYR A 200 -15.86 -2.94 5.84
N ILE A 201 -16.75 -3.91 5.67
CA ILE A 201 -16.95 -5.01 6.62
C ILE A 201 -16.64 -6.35 5.94
N GLU A 202 -15.86 -7.19 6.62
CA GLU A 202 -15.52 -8.56 6.14
C GLU A 202 -14.89 -8.59 4.74
N MET A 203 -14.07 -7.59 4.43
CA MET A 203 -13.40 -7.49 3.13
C MET A 203 -12.18 -8.42 3.11
N VAL A 204 -12.34 -9.64 2.61
CA VAL A 204 -11.27 -10.66 2.60
C VAL A 204 -11.15 -11.30 1.22
N ALA A 205 -9.99 -11.10 0.58
CA ALA A 205 -9.69 -11.65 -0.74
C ALA A 205 -9.18 -13.09 -0.61
N ILE A 206 -10.07 -14.07 -0.78
CA ILE A 206 -9.73 -15.51 -0.74
C ILE A 206 -9.81 -16.10 -2.15
N ASN A 207 -8.67 -16.39 -2.76
CA ASN A 207 -8.57 -16.83 -4.17
C ASN A 207 -9.16 -15.84 -5.20
N ASP A 208 -9.45 -14.61 -4.78
CA ASP A 208 -10.10 -13.57 -5.58
C ASP A 208 -9.29 -12.28 -5.57
N THR A 209 -9.66 -11.33 -6.43
CA THR A 209 -9.10 -9.97 -6.43
C THR A 209 -10.14 -8.99 -5.88
N TYR A 210 -9.78 -8.28 -4.81
CA TYR A 210 -10.56 -7.20 -4.22
C TYR A 210 -9.87 -5.86 -4.54
N ILE A 211 -10.67 -4.84 -4.88
CA ILE A 211 -10.21 -3.47 -5.10
C ILE A 211 -11.18 -2.55 -4.37
N THR A 212 -10.68 -1.77 -3.42
CA THR A 212 -11.43 -0.70 -2.76
C THR A 212 -10.71 0.60 -3.04
N ILE A 213 -11.47 1.57 -3.54
CA ILE A 213 -11.03 2.93 -3.78
C ILE A 213 -11.99 3.79 -2.97
N ASP A 214 -11.49 4.42 -1.93
CA ASP A 214 -12.20 5.41 -1.15
C ASP A 214 -11.58 6.77 -1.41
N GLU A 215 -12.38 7.74 -1.84
CA GLU A 215 -11.88 9.08 -2.10
C GLU A 215 -12.00 10.04 -0.92
N ASN A 216 -13.04 9.93 -0.08
CA ASN A 216 -13.26 10.90 0.99
C ASN A 216 -14.14 10.32 2.10
N GLY A 217 -13.72 10.49 3.33
CA GLY A 217 -14.60 10.27 4.47
C GLY A 217 -13.89 10.30 5.80
N ASN A 218 -14.48 9.68 6.81
CA ASN A 218 -13.75 9.24 8.01
C ASN A 218 -14.31 7.86 8.32
N ASP A 219 -13.69 6.88 7.70
CA ASP A 219 -14.26 5.59 7.37
C ASP A 219 -13.79 4.52 8.34
N ALA A 220 -14.58 3.46 8.43
CA ALA A 220 -14.33 2.35 9.33
C ALA A 220 -14.08 1.06 8.54
N TYR A 221 -12.82 0.64 8.52
CA TYR A 221 -12.41 -0.57 7.82
C TYR A 221 -12.20 -1.74 8.77
N THR A 222 -12.88 -2.85 8.52
CA THR A 222 -12.67 -4.13 9.20
C THR A 222 -12.07 -5.15 8.27
N ASN A 223 -10.90 -5.69 8.64
CA ASN A 223 -10.09 -6.55 7.78
C ASN A 223 -9.60 -5.84 6.51
N ALA A 224 -9.21 -4.57 6.66
CA ALA A 224 -8.70 -3.74 5.56
C ALA A 224 -7.53 -4.42 4.85
N CYS A 225 -7.67 -4.68 3.55
CA CYS A 225 -6.61 -5.28 2.77
C CYS A 225 -6.13 -6.66 3.31
N TYR A 226 -7.04 -7.54 3.71
CA TYR A 226 -6.75 -8.93 4.11
C TYR A 226 -6.87 -9.92 2.93
N SER A 227 -5.80 -10.68 2.63
CA SER A 227 -5.74 -11.61 1.49
C SER A 227 -5.19 -13.01 1.86
N ILE A 228 -5.77 -14.06 1.25
CA ILE A 228 -5.30 -15.46 1.32
C ILE A 228 -5.34 -16.05 -0.10
N ASN A 229 -4.18 -16.31 -0.71
CA ASN A 229 -4.06 -16.77 -2.10
C ASN A 229 -4.84 -15.90 -3.11
N GLY A 230 -5.10 -14.65 -2.74
CA GLY A 230 -5.84 -13.66 -3.53
C GLY A 230 -5.03 -12.37 -3.67
N SER A 231 -5.69 -11.29 -4.08
CA SER A 231 -5.09 -9.96 -4.13
C SER A 231 -6.07 -8.94 -3.59
N TYR A 232 -5.66 -8.10 -2.65
CA TYR A 232 -6.48 -6.98 -2.22
C TYR A 232 -5.66 -5.69 -2.40
N TYR A 233 -6.22 -4.76 -3.16
CA TYR A 233 -5.74 -3.39 -3.30
C TYR A 233 -6.73 -2.44 -2.61
N LEU A 234 -6.25 -1.64 -1.67
CA LEU A 234 -7.03 -0.61 -1.00
C LEU A 234 -6.31 0.73 -1.21
N PHE A 235 -7.03 1.69 -1.77
CA PHE A 235 -6.59 3.07 -1.96
C PHE A 235 -7.54 3.94 -1.17
N ASP A 236 -7.08 4.47 -0.06
CA ASP A 236 -7.77 5.51 0.71
C ASP A 236 -7.09 6.85 0.39
N LEU A 237 -7.87 7.85 -0.03
CA LEU A 237 -7.31 9.11 -0.51
C LEU A 237 -7.35 10.23 0.53
N ASN A 238 -8.40 10.31 1.34
CA ASN A 238 -8.58 11.40 2.30
C ASN A 238 -9.50 10.95 3.45
N GLY A 239 -9.09 11.21 4.69
CA GLY A 239 -10.01 11.06 5.80
C GLY A 239 -9.33 11.20 7.15
N ASN A 240 -9.96 10.71 8.21
CA ASN A 240 -9.25 10.33 9.44
C ASN A 240 -9.86 8.99 9.84
N ASP A 241 -9.23 7.94 9.37
CA ASP A 241 -9.83 6.64 9.17
C ASP A 241 -9.47 5.71 10.30
N THR A 242 -10.34 4.72 10.50
CA THR A 242 -10.14 3.71 11.52
C THR A 242 -10.09 2.33 10.89
N TYR A 243 -8.89 1.78 10.87
CA TYR A 243 -8.61 0.44 10.42
C TYR A 243 -8.55 -0.52 11.62
N VAL A 244 -9.33 -1.60 11.59
CA VAL A 244 -9.37 -2.59 12.67
C VAL A 244 -9.17 -4.03 12.21
N GLN A 245 -8.66 -4.85 13.14
CA GLN A 245 -8.40 -6.30 12.98
C GLN A 245 -7.16 -6.61 12.12
N LYS A 246 -7.34 -7.28 10.97
CA LYS A 246 -6.27 -7.57 10.00
C LYS A 246 -6.14 -6.38 9.07
N ILE A 247 -4.97 -5.79 9.01
CA ILE A 247 -4.75 -4.59 8.22
C ILE A 247 -3.53 -4.83 7.35
N CYS A 248 -3.70 -4.75 6.04
CA CYS A 248 -2.69 -5.12 5.04
C CYS A 248 -1.98 -6.47 5.37
N SER A 249 -2.78 -7.50 5.66
CA SER A 249 -2.27 -8.83 6.02
C SER A 249 -2.45 -9.80 4.87
N SER A 250 -1.42 -10.59 4.56
CA SER A 250 -1.49 -11.58 3.49
C SER A 250 -0.94 -12.95 3.91
N TYR A 251 -1.47 -14.00 3.28
CA TYR A 251 -1.10 -15.39 3.50
C TYR A 251 -1.12 -16.15 2.17
N GLU A 252 -0.30 -17.20 2.08
CA GLU A 252 -0.39 -18.24 1.03
C GLU A 252 -0.39 -17.65 -0.39
N ASP A 253 0.76 -17.16 -0.90
CA ASP A 253 0.85 -16.49 -2.21
C ASP A 253 -0.06 -15.25 -2.38
N GLY A 254 -0.73 -14.81 -1.29
CA GLY A 254 -1.58 -13.64 -1.28
C GLY A 254 -0.80 -12.33 -1.47
N TYR A 255 -1.50 -11.34 -2.00
CA TYR A 255 -1.01 -9.97 -2.17
C TYR A 255 -1.94 -9.00 -1.44
N ALA A 256 -1.39 -8.18 -0.55
CA ALA A 256 -2.07 -7.08 0.11
C ALA A 256 -1.32 -5.78 -0.19
N PHE A 257 -2.03 -4.79 -0.74
CA PHE A 257 -1.52 -3.45 -1.02
C PHE A 257 -2.51 -2.42 -0.45
N LEU A 258 -2.09 -1.72 0.58
CA LEU A 258 -2.82 -0.62 1.19
C LEU A 258 -2.03 0.66 0.93
N LEU A 259 -2.71 1.66 0.38
CA LEU A 259 -2.18 2.99 0.21
C LEU A 259 -3.17 3.96 0.85
N ASP A 260 -2.74 4.62 1.90
CA ASP A 260 -3.43 5.76 2.53
C ASP A 260 -2.69 7.06 2.19
N PHE A 261 -3.41 8.11 1.81
CA PHE A 261 -2.81 9.34 1.28
C PHE A 261 -2.82 10.53 2.25
N ASP A 262 -3.84 10.70 3.08
CA ASP A 262 -4.00 11.90 3.91
C ASP A 262 -4.97 11.60 5.05
N GLY A 263 -4.54 11.83 6.29
CA GLY A 263 -5.43 11.72 7.42
C GLY A 263 -4.75 11.88 8.76
N ASN A 264 -5.37 11.39 9.83
CA ASN A 264 -4.70 11.12 11.10
C ASN A 264 -5.34 9.84 11.61
N ASP A 265 -4.73 8.74 11.21
CA ASP A 265 -5.41 7.47 11.06
C ASP A 265 -5.09 6.54 12.22
N VAL A 266 -6.05 5.68 12.52
CA VAL A 266 -5.95 4.72 13.60
C VAL A 266 -5.90 3.31 13.05
N TYR A 267 -4.69 2.79 13.01
CA TYR A 267 -4.33 1.45 12.57
C TYR A 267 -4.32 0.47 13.76
N ARG A 268 -5.48 -0.11 14.11
CA ARG A 268 -5.64 -0.93 15.33
C ARG A 268 -5.93 -2.40 15.07
N GLY A 269 -4.87 -3.21 15.13
CA GLY A 269 -4.97 -4.68 15.12
C GLY A 269 -4.45 -5.33 16.42
N MET A 270 -4.63 -6.65 16.53
CA MET A 270 -3.98 -7.45 17.58
C MET A 270 -2.77 -8.20 17.02
N ASN A 271 -3.00 -9.32 16.35
CA ASN A 271 -1.92 -10.18 15.88
C ASN A 271 -1.94 -10.28 14.35
N GLU A 272 -0.76 -10.38 13.73
CA GLU A 272 -0.59 -10.59 12.29
C GLU A 272 -1.31 -9.46 11.50
N THR A 273 -0.84 -8.23 11.66
CA THR A 273 -1.51 -6.98 11.21
C THR A 273 -0.53 -5.86 10.81
N GLN A 274 -1.08 -4.79 10.25
CA GLN A 274 -0.53 -3.61 9.58
C GLN A 274 0.32 -3.82 8.33
N ALA A 275 1.15 -4.83 8.26
CA ALA A 275 1.82 -5.23 7.02
C ALA A 275 2.40 -6.62 7.27
N PHE A 276 1.53 -7.55 7.67
CA PHE A 276 1.97 -8.90 8.02
C PHE A 276 1.92 -9.79 6.79
N SER A 277 3.02 -10.49 6.50
CA SER A 277 3.09 -11.45 5.41
C SER A 277 3.51 -12.85 5.89
N ARG A 278 2.79 -13.89 5.48
CA ARG A 278 3.18 -15.29 5.63
C ARG A 278 3.26 -15.97 4.27
N ASP A 279 4.48 -16.24 3.81
CA ASP A 279 4.75 -16.81 2.48
C ASP A 279 3.96 -16.07 1.38
N SER A 280 3.94 -14.74 1.47
CA SER A 280 3.05 -13.82 0.74
C SER A 280 3.66 -12.41 0.63
N ILE A 281 2.94 -11.42 0.08
CA ILE A 281 3.40 -10.03 -0.02
C ILE A 281 2.38 -9.07 0.60
N SER A 282 2.84 -8.23 1.53
CA SER A 282 2.06 -7.15 2.15
C SER A 282 2.81 -5.81 2.07
N ILE A 283 2.14 -4.78 1.56
CA ILE A 283 2.68 -3.43 1.40
C ILE A 283 1.66 -2.43 1.94
N LEU A 284 2.01 -1.74 3.02
CA LEU A 284 1.28 -0.58 3.53
C LEU A 284 2.12 0.67 3.26
N ILE A 285 1.51 1.69 2.66
CA ILE A 285 2.12 3.00 2.45
C ILE A 285 1.15 4.05 2.98
N ASP A 286 1.58 4.80 3.99
CA ASP A 286 0.90 5.99 4.51
C ASP A 286 1.69 7.23 4.10
N PHE A 287 1.02 8.24 3.55
CA PHE A 287 1.67 9.44 3.05
C PHE A 287 1.69 10.62 4.02
N ASN A 288 0.60 10.87 4.76
CA ASN A 288 0.48 12.07 5.59
C ASN A 288 -0.48 11.83 6.75
N GLY A 289 -0.05 12.24 7.95
CA GLY A 289 -0.93 12.29 9.11
C GLY A 289 -0.14 12.18 10.39
N ASP A 290 -0.71 12.52 11.54
CA ASP A 290 -0.14 12.10 12.83
C ASP A 290 -0.80 10.76 13.23
N ASP A 291 -0.16 9.64 12.85
CA ASP A 291 -0.83 8.34 12.79
C ASP A 291 -0.56 7.43 14.00
N CYS A 292 -1.46 6.48 14.20
CA CYS A 292 -1.49 5.63 15.38
C CYS A 292 -1.57 4.14 15.03
N TYR A 293 -0.41 3.47 15.05
CA TYR A 293 -0.27 2.04 14.79
C TYR A 293 -0.27 1.22 16.08
N TYR A 294 -1.34 0.46 16.30
CA TYR A 294 -1.48 -0.46 17.42
C TYR A 294 -1.44 -1.93 16.97
N GLY A 295 -0.60 -2.72 17.63
CA GLY A 295 -0.50 -4.15 17.47
C GLY A 295 -0.09 -4.86 18.76
N ASN A 296 0.00 -6.17 18.71
CA ASN A 296 0.49 -7.01 19.80
C ASN A 296 1.59 -7.95 19.29
N ASP A 297 1.31 -8.81 18.32
CA ASP A 297 2.28 -9.83 17.86
C ASP A 297 2.29 -9.95 16.34
N TYR A 298 3.46 -10.12 15.73
CA TYR A 298 3.60 -10.21 14.26
C TYR A 298 2.96 -9.02 13.54
N CYS A 299 3.45 -7.80 13.77
CA CYS A 299 2.80 -6.59 13.24
C CYS A 299 3.78 -5.50 12.83
N GLN A 300 3.30 -4.43 12.16
CA GLN A 300 4.12 -3.27 11.77
C GLN A 300 5.35 -3.70 10.96
N ALA A 301 5.11 -4.15 9.72
CA ALA A 301 6.08 -4.85 8.86
C ALA A 301 6.67 -6.12 9.53
N SER A 302 5.91 -7.21 9.54
CA SER A 302 6.36 -8.48 10.08
C SER A 302 6.21 -9.60 9.05
N SER A 303 7.31 -10.32 8.79
CA SER A 303 7.34 -11.39 7.80
C SER A 303 7.71 -12.75 8.40
N VAL A 304 6.95 -13.76 7.95
CA VAL A 304 7.26 -15.19 8.09
C VAL A 304 7.35 -15.79 6.68
N GLY A 305 8.53 -15.75 6.07
CA GLY A 305 8.75 -16.23 4.70
C GLY A 305 8.12 -15.37 3.60
N GLY A 306 7.56 -14.22 3.91
CA GLY A 306 6.98 -13.30 2.91
C GLY A 306 7.79 -12.02 2.73
N ASP A 307 7.21 -11.08 1.99
CA ASP A 307 7.70 -9.70 1.88
C ASP A 307 6.70 -8.77 2.60
N ALA A 308 7.12 -8.18 3.72
CA ALA A 308 6.36 -7.23 4.51
C ALA A 308 6.99 -5.85 4.43
N VAL A 309 6.24 -4.86 3.95
CA VAL A 309 6.69 -3.47 3.80
C VAL A 309 5.67 -2.53 4.45
N LEU A 310 6.14 -1.67 5.35
CA LEU A 310 5.39 -0.54 5.89
C LEU A 310 6.23 0.72 5.63
N ILE A 311 5.66 1.70 4.94
CA ILE A 311 6.30 2.99 4.68
C ILE A 311 5.37 4.07 5.22
N ASP A 312 5.90 4.92 6.09
CA ASP A 312 5.28 6.14 6.57
C ASP A 312 6.12 7.33 6.09
N PHE A 313 5.49 8.36 5.53
CA PHE A 313 6.18 9.46 4.86
C PHE A 313 6.31 10.72 5.72
N THR A 314 5.25 11.17 6.35
CA THR A 314 5.25 12.42 7.13
C THR A 314 4.22 12.36 8.24
N GLY A 315 4.61 12.78 9.43
CA GLY A 315 3.72 12.67 10.58
C GLY A 315 4.48 12.63 11.88
N SER A 316 3.89 12.98 13.02
CA SER A 316 4.46 12.59 14.31
C SER A 316 3.75 11.35 14.84
N ASP A 317 4.31 10.19 14.54
CA ASP A 317 3.57 8.93 14.59
C ASP A 317 3.83 8.12 15.86
N THR A 318 2.87 7.24 16.15
CA THR A 318 2.93 6.33 17.30
C THR A 318 2.84 4.87 16.86
N PHE A 319 3.93 4.13 17.05
CA PHE A 319 4.01 2.68 16.83
C PHE A 319 4.06 1.91 18.15
N ILE A 320 2.94 1.30 18.54
CA ILE A 320 2.83 0.50 19.78
C ILE A 320 2.56 -0.97 19.46
N ALA A 321 3.46 -1.84 19.88
CA ALA A 321 3.35 -3.29 19.73
C ALA A 321 3.96 -4.05 20.93
N ALA A 322 3.77 -5.37 20.99
CA ALA A 322 4.44 -6.22 21.98
C ALA A 322 5.61 -6.98 21.38
N SER A 323 5.41 -8.04 20.61
CA SER A 323 6.53 -8.87 20.10
C SER A 323 6.48 -9.04 18.59
N ARG A 324 7.64 -9.35 17.99
CA ARG A 324 7.76 -9.66 16.57
C ARG A 324 7.15 -8.56 15.72
N SER A 325 7.64 -7.34 15.92
CA SER A 325 7.04 -6.14 15.35
C SER A 325 8.06 -5.11 14.90
N GLN A 326 7.64 -4.10 14.15
CA GLN A 326 8.50 -2.98 13.73
C GLN A 326 9.73 -3.51 12.97
N ALA A 327 9.49 -4.07 11.79
CA ALA A 327 10.46 -4.83 11.00
C ALA A 327 10.95 -6.12 11.71
N TYR A 328 10.07 -7.13 11.80
CA TYR A 328 10.44 -8.49 12.21
C TYR A 328 10.49 -9.42 11.00
N ALA A 329 11.57 -10.19 10.83
CA ALA A 329 11.67 -11.15 9.74
C ALA A 329 12.15 -12.53 10.19
N THR A 330 11.47 -13.57 9.72
CA THR A 330 11.96 -14.95 9.78
C THR A 330 11.69 -15.68 8.46
N GLY A 331 12.49 -16.70 8.15
CA GLY A 331 12.19 -17.64 7.07
C GLY A 331 10.85 -18.37 7.27
N GLY A 332 10.27 -18.83 6.16
CA GLY A 332 8.95 -19.47 6.10
C GLY A 332 8.91 -20.93 6.53
N GLY A 333 7.73 -21.54 6.46
CA GLY A 333 7.52 -22.96 6.80
C GLY A 333 8.15 -23.94 5.81
N ILE A 334 8.48 -23.48 4.59
CA ILE A 334 9.11 -24.25 3.53
C ILE A 334 10.61 -23.94 3.53
N GLN A 335 11.46 -24.98 3.62
CA GLN A 335 12.92 -24.87 3.61
C GLN A 335 13.45 -24.28 2.29
N ALA A 336 13.51 -22.93 2.21
CA ALA A 336 14.23 -22.10 1.23
C ALA A 336 13.67 -20.66 1.20
N VAL A 337 12.47 -20.43 1.74
CA VAL A 337 11.81 -19.13 1.65
C VAL A 337 12.33 -18.18 2.73
N LYS A 338 12.88 -17.05 2.28
CA LYS A 338 13.44 -15.99 3.13
C LYS A 338 12.32 -15.01 3.44
N GLY A 339 12.22 -14.58 4.71
CA GLY A 339 11.33 -13.46 5.05
C GLY A 339 12.05 -12.13 4.90
N PHE A 340 11.36 -11.14 4.35
CA PHE A 340 11.80 -9.75 4.28
C PHE A 340 10.81 -8.86 5.03
N ALA A 341 11.31 -8.00 5.90
CA ALA A 341 10.52 -7.03 6.63
C ALA A 341 11.20 -5.66 6.58
N ILE A 342 10.49 -4.67 6.05
CA ILE A 342 11.00 -3.31 5.88
C ILE A 342 9.98 -2.36 6.52
N LEU A 343 10.43 -1.59 7.51
CA LEU A 343 9.71 -0.43 8.03
C LEU A 343 10.54 0.81 7.70
N ILE A 344 9.95 1.79 7.03
CA ILE A 344 10.58 3.07 6.72
C ILE A 344 9.67 4.16 7.29
N ASN A 345 10.19 5.02 8.16
CA ASN A 345 9.59 6.32 8.45
C ASN A 345 10.51 7.43 7.91
N PHE A 346 9.95 8.40 7.19
CA PHE A 346 10.74 9.46 6.56
C PHE A 346 10.84 10.75 7.35
N ALA A 347 9.77 11.17 8.04
CA ALA A 347 9.77 12.43 8.76
C ALA A 347 8.75 12.48 9.87
N GLY A 348 9.19 12.94 11.04
CA GLY A 348 8.31 12.99 12.18
C GLY A 348 8.99 13.38 13.48
N SER A 349 8.41 12.96 14.59
CA SER A 349 9.04 12.95 15.90
C SER A 349 8.33 11.87 16.68
N ASP A 350 8.81 10.66 16.49
CA ASP A 350 7.98 9.47 16.54
C ASP A 350 8.21 8.68 17.82
N MET A 351 7.22 7.86 18.15
CA MET A 351 7.25 7.01 19.33
C MET A 351 7.10 5.54 18.96
N TYR A 352 8.17 4.78 19.14
CA TYR A 352 8.21 3.34 18.93
C TYR A 352 8.29 2.58 20.27
N VAL A 353 7.21 1.89 20.60
CA VAL A 353 7.14 1.03 21.80
C VAL A 353 6.95 -0.41 21.37
N ALA A 354 7.90 -1.26 21.72
CA ALA A 354 7.85 -2.70 21.53
C ALA A 354 8.40 -3.45 22.77
N ALA A 355 8.31 -4.77 22.75
CA ALA A 355 8.91 -5.66 23.75
C ALA A 355 9.99 -6.54 23.14
N ASN A 356 9.64 -7.69 22.55
CA ASN A 356 10.64 -8.70 22.18
C ASN A 356 10.68 -8.97 20.68
N TYR A 357 11.87 -9.15 20.13
CA TYR A 357 12.04 -9.49 18.70
C TYR A 357 11.50 -8.40 17.77
N SER A 358 11.79 -7.14 18.09
CA SER A 358 11.21 -5.98 17.39
C SER A 358 12.23 -4.90 17.05
N GLN A 359 11.83 -3.87 16.30
CA GLN A 359 12.70 -2.74 15.92
C GLN A 359 13.90 -3.20 15.08
N GLY A 360 13.64 -3.88 13.97
CA GLY A 360 14.65 -4.53 13.16
C GLY A 360 15.18 -5.79 13.84
N TYR A 361 14.38 -6.86 13.88
CA TYR A 361 14.86 -8.19 14.32
C TYR A 361 14.76 -9.22 13.20
N ALA A 362 15.82 -10.01 13.02
CA ALA A 362 15.82 -11.09 12.05
C ALA A 362 16.30 -12.42 12.61
N SER A 363 15.63 -13.51 12.23
CA SER A 363 16.08 -14.88 12.50
C SER A 363 15.92 -15.80 11.29
N SER A 364 16.57 -16.96 11.28
CA SER A 364 16.29 -18.05 10.33
C SER A 364 16.22 -17.59 8.86
N PHE A 365 17.29 -16.97 8.36
CA PHE A 365 17.36 -16.38 7.01
C PHE A 365 16.39 -15.21 6.73
N GLY A 366 15.80 -14.63 7.77
CA GLY A 366 15.05 -13.38 7.67
C GLY A 366 15.95 -12.17 7.41
N PHE A 367 15.39 -11.14 6.78
CA PHE A 367 16.01 -9.85 6.54
C PHE A 367 15.09 -8.76 7.08
N ALA A 368 15.54 -8.04 8.11
CA ALA A 368 14.78 -6.98 8.75
C ALA A 368 15.49 -5.64 8.60
N LEU A 369 14.75 -4.62 8.18
CA LEU A 369 15.25 -3.27 8.00
C LEU A 369 14.26 -2.27 8.63
N LEU A 370 14.72 -1.54 9.64
CA LEU A 370 14.05 -0.38 10.19
C LEU A 370 14.86 0.86 9.76
N LEU A 371 14.24 1.77 9.02
CA LEU A 371 14.82 3.05 8.65
C LEU A 371 13.94 4.15 9.21
N ASP A 372 14.56 5.05 9.95
CA ASP A 372 13.97 6.31 10.38
C ASP A 372 14.90 7.44 9.95
N PHE A 373 14.37 8.57 9.50
CA PHE A 373 15.19 9.56 8.79
C PHE A 373 15.24 10.94 9.41
N LEU A 374 14.10 11.57 9.72
CA LEU A 374 14.04 12.96 10.20
C LEU A 374 13.13 13.03 11.42
N GLY A 375 13.59 13.67 12.49
CA GLY A 375 12.77 13.78 13.69
C GLY A 375 13.54 13.63 14.99
N ASP A 376 12.93 14.02 16.11
CA ASP A 376 13.45 13.68 17.45
C ASP A 376 12.69 12.45 17.98
N ASP A 377 13.27 11.25 17.79
CA ASP A 377 12.52 10.00 17.96
C ASP A 377 12.76 9.31 19.31
N SER A 378 11.82 8.45 19.69
CA SER A 378 11.90 7.66 20.92
C SER A 378 11.62 6.17 20.69
N TYR A 379 12.59 5.33 21.05
CA TYR A 379 12.53 3.88 20.87
C TYR A 379 12.62 3.16 22.22
N SER A 380 11.58 2.40 22.55
CA SER A 380 11.53 1.54 23.74
C SER A 380 11.35 0.08 23.35
N SER A 381 12.28 -0.79 23.77
CA SER A 381 12.19 -2.25 23.60
C SER A 381 12.60 -3.02 24.86
N ARG A 382 12.44 -4.35 24.88
CA ARG A 382 12.84 -5.21 26.02
C ARG A 382 13.97 -6.17 25.68
N THR A 383 13.78 -7.07 24.71
CA THR A 383 14.82 -8.06 24.39
C THR A 383 14.90 -8.38 22.91
N PHE A 384 16.11 -8.69 22.42
CA PHE A 384 16.32 -9.07 21.03
C PHE A 384 15.75 -8.04 20.05
N SER A 385 16.10 -6.77 20.24
CA SER A 385 15.53 -5.64 19.48
C SER A 385 16.57 -4.64 19.01
N GLN A 386 16.17 -3.68 18.19
CA GLN A 386 17.06 -2.60 17.72
C GLN A 386 18.23 -3.15 16.90
N ALA A 387 17.93 -3.68 15.71
CA ALA A 387 18.87 -4.36 14.81
C ALA A 387 19.46 -5.68 15.34
N SER A 388 18.72 -6.47 16.12
CA SER A 388 19.22 -7.75 16.62
C SER A 388 19.00 -8.90 15.64
N SER A 389 19.92 -9.85 15.57
CA SER A 389 19.75 -11.02 14.70
C SER A 389 20.27 -12.33 15.28
N THR A 390 19.61 -13.42 14.87
CA THR A 390 20.01 -14.80 15.23
C THR A 390 19.92 -15.74 14.03
N ALA A 391 20.52 -16.93 14.10
CA ALA A 391 20.26 -18.03 13.16
C ALA A 391 20.27 -17.64 11.67
N MET A 392 21.35 -17.02 11.20
CA MET A 392 21.55 -16.55 9.82
C MET A 392 20.58 -15.45 9.35
N GLY A 393 19.88 -14.78 10.27
CA GLY A 393 19.13 -13.57 9.98
C GLY A 393 20.06 -12.36 9.77
N ALA A 394 19.57 -11.36 9.04
CA ALA A 394 20.24 -10.08 8.84
C ALA A 394 19.31 -8.95 9.27
N ALA A 395 19.75 -8.09 10.19
CA ALA A 395 18.97 -6.99 10.71
C ALA A 395 19.72 -5.66 10.59
N ALA A 396 19.02 -4.61 10.20
CA ALA A 396 19.53 -3.25 10.25
C ALA A 396 18.49 -2.30 10.85
N PHE A 397 18.95 -1.37 11.67
CA PHE A 397 18.19 -0.24 12.16
C PHE A 397 19.07 1.00 12.01
N ILE A 398 18.63 1.93 11.16
CA ILE A 398 19.31 3.17 10.87
C ILE A 398 18.37 4.32 11.18
N ASP A 399 18.87 5.24 11.99
CA ASP A 399 18.27 6.51 12.31
C ASP A 399 19.41 7.55 12.36
N SER A 400 19.32 8.62 11.58
CA SER A 400 20.49 9.45 11.25
C SER A 400 20.37 10.93 11.59
N ASP A 401 19.20 11.41 11.99
CA ASP A 401 18.93 12.81 12.30
C ASP A 401 18.28 12.94 13.69
N GLY A 402 18.35 14.13 14.28
CA GLY A 402 17.66 14.42 15.54
C GLY A 402 18.29 13.93 16.84
N LEU A 403 17.61 14.21 17.95
CA LEU A 403 18.02 13.94 19.33
C LEU A 403 17.34 12.68 19.90
N ASN A 404 17.69 11.53 19.31
CA ASN A 404 16.92 10.29 19.51
C ASN A 404 17.20 9.62 20.86
N LYS A 405 16.16 9.01 21.44
CA LYS A 405 16.19 8.38 22.76
C LYS A 405 15.96 6.88 22.65
N PHE A 406 16.90 6.09 23.18
CA PHE A 406 16.79 4.63 23.17
C PHE A 406 16.67 4.08 24.60
N LYS A 407 15.62 3.31 24.85
CA LYS A 407 15.41 2.52 26.06
C LYS A 407 15.29 1.04 25.66
N HIS A 408 16.11 0.19 26.25
CA HIS A 408 16.10 -1.23 25.92
C HIS A 408 16.46 -2.09 27.13
N GLY A 409 16.20 -3.40 27.03
CA GLY A 409 16.73 -4.41 27.96
C GLY A 409 17.89 -5.18 27.32
N SER A 410 17.88 -6.49 27.43
CA SER A 410 18.99 -7.36 27.03
C SER A 410 19.03 -7.65 25.52
N PHE A 411 20.22 -7.88 24.97
CA PHE A 411 20.38 -8.32 23.58
C PHE A 411 19.77 -7.35 22.54
N CYS A 412 19.95 -6.05 22.75
CA CYS A 412 19.49 -5.01 21.84
C CYS A 412 20.67 -4.26 21.21
N GLN A 413 20.38 -3.33 20.30
CA GLN A 413 21.36 -2.43 19.67
C GLN A 413 22.45 -3.19 18.92
N GLY A 414 22.04 -3.97 17.91
CA GLY A 414 22.96 -4.68 17.04
C GLY A 414 23.44 -6.02 17.61
N TYR A 415 22.73 -6.62 18.56
CA TYR A 415 23.12 -7.94 19.09
C TYR A 415 23.07 -9.01 17.99
N MET A 416 24.09 -9.86 17.92
CA MET A 416 24.16 -10.96 16.97
C MET A 416 24.42 -12.30 17.64
N LEU A 417 23.70 -13.33 17.20
CA LEU A 417 24.01 -14.74 17.50
C LEU A 417 23.89 -15.59 16.23
N GLY A 418 24.97 -15.64 15.47
CA GLY A 418 25.02 -16.40 14.21
C GLY A 418 24.29 -15.72 13.05
N GLY A 419 24.12 -14.39 13.09
CA GLY A 419 23.50 -13.57 12.03
C GLY A 419 24.35 -12.33 11.70
N LEU A 420 23.75 -11.37 10.99
CA LEU A 420 24.31 -10.05 10.69
C LEU A 420 23.46 -8.95 11.35
N SER A 421 24.08 -7.95 11.94
CA SER A 421 23.39 -6.84 12.60
C SER A 421 24.06 -5.51 12.28
N LEU A 422 23.26 -4.46 12.08
CA LEU A 422 23.72 -3.09 11.91
C LEU A 422 22.79 -2.14 12.67
N PHE A 423 23.25 -1.61 13.80
CA PHE A 423 22.58 -0.52 14.50
C PHE A 423 23.35 0.77 14.25
N MET A 424 22.67 1.78 13.72
CA MET A 424 23.24 3.10 13.44
C MET A 424 22.28 4.18 13.92
N ASN A 425 22.72 5.01 14.85
CA ASN A 425 21.92 6.12 15.41
C ASN A 425 22.69 7.46 15.48
N ASN A 426 23.85 7.55 14.81
CA ASN A 426 24.76 8.68 14.90
C ASN A 426 25.67 8.75 13.66
N PHE A 427 25.32 9.58 12.69
CA PHE A 427 26.28 10.19 11.77
C PHE A 427 25.71 11.48 11.16
N GLU A 428 26.50 12.55 11.11
CA GLU A 428 26.14 13.71 10.29
C GLU A 428 26.04 13.24 8.82
N MET A 429 24.97 13.58 8.09
CA MET A 429 24.82 13.22 6.67
C MET A 429 25.96 13.73 5.77
N ASN A 430 26.85 14.56 6.30
CA ASN A 430 28.04 15.04 5.64
C ASN A 430 29.16 13.98 5.64
N GLY A 431 29.38 13.31 4.48
CA GLY A 431 30.70 12.76 4.13
C GLY A 431 30.97 11.27 4.43
N ASN A 432 30.01 10.36 4.30
CA ASN A 432 30.23 8.95 4.64
C ASN A 432 30.62 8.03 3.46
N GLU A 433 31.92 8.02 3.15
CA GLU A 433 32.58 7.02 2.29
C GLU A 433 32.33 5.58 2.77
N LYS A 434 32.10 5.35 4.08
CA LYS A 434 31.83 4.02 4.66
C LYS A 434 30.42 3.47 4.37
N LEU A 435 29.41 4.32 4.23
CA LEU A 435 28.07 3.90 3.81
C LEU A 435 28.11 3.46 2.34
N LEU A 436 28.81 4.25 1.51
CA LEU A 436 29.18 3.87 0.14
C LEU A 436 29.97 2.56 0.11
N GLU A 437 30.96 2.39 0.99
CA GLU A 437 31.75 1.15 1.07
C GLU A 437 30.91 -0.06 1.51
N MET A 438 29.90 0.12 2.37
CA MET A 438 28.99 -0.96 2.78
C MET A 438 28.00 -1.33 1.68
N ILE A 439 27.40 -0.34 1.00
CA ILE A 439 26.55 -0.53 -0.19
C ILE A 439 27.36 -1.19 -1.31
N ASN A 440 28.61 -0.77 -1.52
CA ASN A 440 29.52 -1.35 -2.51
C ASN A 440 30.04 -2.74 -2.09
N LYS A 441 30.16 -3.05 -0.79
CA LYS A 441 30.50 -4.39 -0.29
C LYS A 441 29.32 -5.36 -0.33
N LEU A 442 28.09 -4.87 -0.47
CA LEU A 442 26.90 -5.64 -0.80
C LEU A 442 26.84 -5.99 -2.31
N ASP A 443 28.01 -6.08 -2.98
CA ASP A 443 28.22 -6.29 -4.41
C ASP A 443 27.59 -7.60 -4.93
N PHE A 444 26.27 -7.57 -5.14
CA PHE A 444 25.55 -8.57 -5.90
C PHE A 444 25.75 -8.29 -7.37
N ASN A 445 26.74 -8.97 -7.96
CA ASN A 445 27.13 -8.87 -9.36
C ASN A 445 25.91 -8.78 -10.32
N PHE A 446 25.62 -7.57 -10.79
CA PHE A 446 24.38 -7.22 -11.48
C PHE A 446 24.30 -7.75 -12.93
N GLY A 447 25.42 -8.21 -13.50
CA GLY A 447 25.59 -8.46 -14.94
C GLY A 447 25.08 -9.80 -15.50
N ASN A 448 24.78 -10.80 -14.68
CA ASN A 448 24.35 -12.14 -15.15
C ASN A 448 22.85 -12.44 -14.93
N LEU A 449 22.04 -11.40 -14.67
CA LEU A 449 20.63 -11.55 -14.26
C LEU A 449 19.61 -11.23 -15.37
N PHE A 450 20.08 -11.13 -16.62
CA PHE A 450 19.24 -10.95 -17.82
C PHE A 450 19.25 -12.19 -18.73
N GLY A 451 19.47 -13.38 -18.16
CA GLY A 451 19.33 -14.66 -18.83
C GLY A 451 18.13 -15.43 -18.30
#